data_AF-A0A0H4VF35-F1
#
_entry.id   AF-A0A0H4VF35-F1
#
_cell.length_a   1.000
_cell.length_b   1.000
_cell.length_c   1.000
_cell.angle_alpha   90.00
_cell.angle_beta   90.00
_cell.angle_gamma   90.00
#
_symmetry.space_group_name_H-M   'P 1'
#
loop_
_entity.id
_entity.type
_entity.pdbx_description
1 polymer ?
#
loop_
_entity_poly.entity_id
_entity_poly.type
_entity_poly.pdbx_seq_one_letter_code
_entity_poly.pdbx_strand_id
1 'polypeptide(L)'
;MREVEKRQAAVKAAQAQDMHGKLLALQDRSSDIAASYSARRDAGDGTALGLQLQFTAGLEGIRGNTADEALRAKHSYRAAVSHLRLAGRRFEITDENLSIHQREEKMRVQSREATSLARKLKRPS
;
A
#
# COMPACT_ATOMS: atom_id res chain seq x y z
N MET A 1 -4.91 -14.70 -9.71
CA MET A 1 -3.99 -13.56 -9.51
C MET A 1 -2.73 -14.09 -8.86
N ARG A 2 -1.58 -13.86 -9.48
CA ARG A 2 -0.31 -14.53 -9.16
C ARG A 2 0.26 -13.97 -7.87
N GLU A 3 0.93 -14.78 -7.05
CA GLU A 3 1.58 -14.36 -5.80
C GLU A 3 2.50 -13.12 -5.98
N VAL A 4 3.05 -12.99 -7.19
CA VAL A 4 3.80 -11.82 -7.67
C VAL A 4 3.01 -10.51 -7.58
N GLU A 5 1.72 -10.50 -7.91
CA GLU A 5 0.87 -9.29 -7.87
C GLU A 5 0.63 -8.83 -6.43
N LYS A 6 0.42 -9.77 -5.50
CA LYS A 6 0.32 -9.47 -4.05
C LYS A 6 1.64 -8.90 -3.52
N ARG A 7 2.78 -9.51 -3.86
CA ARG A 7 4.10 -9.01 -3.45
C ARG A 7 4.39 -7.62 -4.01
N GLN A 8 4.08 -7.37 -5.29
CA GLN A 8 4.24 -6.04 -5.90
C GLN A 8 3.35 -4.98 -5.24
N ALA A 9 2.10 -5.31 -4.93
CA ALA A 9 1.19 -4.40 -4.23
C ALA A 9 1.68 -4.08 -2.81
N ALA A 10 2.20 -5.07 -2.08
CA ALA A 10 2.77 -4.88 -0.74
C ALA A 10 4.02 -3.99 -0.77
N VAL A 11 4.92 -4.20 -1.74
CA VAL A 11 6.11 -3.35 -1.93
C VAL A 11 5.72 -1.91 -2.25
N LYS A 12 4.75 -1.69 -3.14
CA LYS A 12 4.25 -0.34 -3.46
C LYS A 12 3.63 0.35 -2.24
N ALA A 13 2.89 -0.38 -1.40
CA ALA A 13 2.32 0.16 -0.18
C ALA A 13 3.42 0.58 0.82
N ALA A 14 4.44 -0.26 1.02
CA ALA A 14 5.57 0.05 1.89
C ALA A 14 6.37 1.27 1.40
N GLN A 15 6.62 1.37 0.10
CA GLN A 15 7.28 2.53 -0.52
C GLN A 15 6.48 3.81 -0.34
N ALA A 16 5.16 3.77 -0.53
CA ALA A 16 4.30 4.92 -0.33
C ALA A 16 4.26 5.38 1.14
N GLN A 17 4.28 4.44 2.08
CA GLN A 17 4.34 4.75 3.52
C GLN A 17 5.68 5.39 3.90
N ASP A 18 6.80 4.84 3.43
CA ASP A 18 8.14 5.40 3.65
C ASP A 18 8.25 6.84 3.09
N MET A 19 7.76 7.05 1.86
CA MET A 19 7.73 8.38 1.25
C MET A 19 6.89 9.36 2.08
N HIS A 20 5.73 8.95 2.54
CA HIS A 20 4.87 9.80 3.39
C HIS A 20 5.57 10.19 4.69
N GLY A 21 6.26 9.25 5.35
CA GLY A 21 7.04 9.54 6.55
C GLY A 21 8.18 10.54 6.31
N LYS A 22 8.89 10.41 5.19
CA LYS A 22 9.96 11.36 4.80
C LYS A 22 9.43 12.77 4.54
N LEU A 23 8.28 12.89 3.88
CA LEU A 23 7.65 14.18 3.62
C LEU A 23 7.18 14.85 4.92
N LEU A 24 6.62 14.08 5.86
CA LEU A 24 6.24 14.58 7.18
C LEU A 24 7.47 15.13 7.94
N ALA A 25 8.54 14.35 8.00
CA ALA A 25 9.78 14.77 8.66
C ALA A 25 10.41 16.02 8.02
N LEU A 26 10.32 16.14 6.69
CA LEU A 26 10.77 17.34 5.98
C LEU A 26 9.92 18.56 6.31
N GLN A 27 8.60 18.40 6.41
CA GLN A 27 7.67 19.45 6.79
C GLN A 27 7.98 19.98 8.20
N ASP A 28 8.14 19.07 9.16
CA ASP A 28 8.45 19.42 10.56
C ASP A 28 9.77 20.18 10.65
N ARG A 29 10.83 19.63 10.05
CA ARG A 29 12.15 20.27 10.03
C ARG A 29 12.13 21.64 9.37
N SER A 30 11.39 21.80 8.28
CA SER A 30 11.26 23.09 7.59
C SER A 30 10.52 24.11 8.46
N SER A 31 9.53 23.66 9.23
CA SER A 31 8.81 24.50 10.20
C SER A 31 9.72 24.98 11.33
N ASP A 32 10.54 24.09 11.89
CA ASP A 32 11.49 24.43 12.96
C ASP A 32 12.53 25.47 12.50
N ILE A 33 13.05 25.30 11.28
CA ILE A 33 14.00 26.25 10.70
C ILE A 33 13.32 27.59 10.44
N ALA A 34 12.12 27.60 9.86
CA ALA A 34 11.38 28.84 9.59
C ALA A 34 11.08 29.61 10.89
N ALA A 35 10.65 28.92 11.95
CA ALA A 35 10.41 29.50 13.28
C ALA A 35 11.70 30.06 13.90
N SER A 36 12.81 29.34 13.77
CA SER A 36 14.11 29.78 14.28
C SER A 36 14.60 31.05 13.57
N TYR A 37 14.39 31.14 12.25
CA TYR A 37 14.78 32.31 11.47
C TYR A 37 13.81 33.48 11.60
N SER A 38 12.52 33.26 11.86
CA SER A 38 11.58 34.37 12.10
C SER A 38 11.76 35.02 13.48
N ALA A 39 12.25 34.26 14.47
CA ALA A 39 12.54 34.77 15.82
C ALA A 39 13.82 35.63 15.89
N ARG A 40 14.69 35.56 14.88
CA ARG A 40 15.95 36.31 14.82
C ARG A 40 15.72 37.80 14.62
N ARG A 41 16.37 38.62 15.45
CA ARG A 41 16.36 40.09 15.39
C ARG A 41 17.77 40.69 15.22
N ASP A 42 18.74 39.87 14.83
CA ASP A 42 20.17 40.19 14.71
C ASP A 42 20.56 40.69 13.31
N ALA A 43 19.60 40.99 12.43
CA ALA A 43 19.89 41.59 11.14
C ALA A 43 20.53 42.97 11.31
N GLY A 44 21.82 43.08 10.98
CA GLY A 44 22.61 44.30 11.13
C GLY A 44 22.28 45.40 10.13
N ASP A 45 21.63 45.07 9.01
CA ASP A 45 21.18 46.01 7.99
C ASP A 45 19.93 45.51 7.22
N GLY A 46 19.40 46.36 6.35
CA GLY A 46 18.22 46.05 5.54
C GLY A 46 18.44 44.95 4.49
N THR A 47 19.67 44.75 4.02
CA THR A 47 20.00 43.68 3.06
C THR A 47 19.97 42.32 3.74
N ALA A 48 20.56 42.21 4.93
CA ALA A 48 20.52 41.03 5.77
C ALA A 48 19.07 40.67 6.15
N LEU A 49 18.26 41.66 6.51
CA LEU A 49 16.83 41.46 6.76
C LEU A 49 16.08 40.97 5.52
N GLY A 50 16.36 41.56 4.35
CA GLY A 50 15.77 41.14 3.07
C GLY A 50 16.08 39.68 2.73
N LEU A 51 17.33 39.25 2.91
CA LEU A 51 17.75 37.86 2.70
C LEU A 51 17.06 36.90 3.68
N GLN A 52 16.92 37.29 4.95
CA GLN A 52 16.23 36.50 5.96
C GLN A 52 14.74 36.30 5.62
N LEU A 53 14.06 37.35 5.14
CA LEU A 53 12.66 37.28 4.71
C LEU A 53 12.48 36.43 3.45
N GLN A 54 13.39 36.54 2.47
CA GLN A 54 13.36 35.70 1.27
C GLN A 54 13.57 34.22 1.62
N PHE A 55 14.49 33.93 2.54
CA PHE A 55 14.75 32.58 3.01
C PHE A 55 13.53 31.96 3.72
N THR A 56 12.91 32.69 4.65
CA THR A 56 11.71 32.19 5.35
C THR A 56 10.54 32.00 4.40
N ALA A 57 10.32 32.92 3.44
CA ALA A 57 9.31 32.76 2.40
C ALA A 57 9.57 31.51 1.52
N GLY A 58 10.83 31.23 1.19
CA GLY A 58 11.23 30.02 0.47
C GLY A 58 10.92 28.74 1.24
N LEU A 59 11.21 28.71 2.56
CA LEU A 59 10.87 27.58 3.42
C LEU A 59 9.36 27.36 3.55
N GLU A 60 8.57 28.43 3.64
CA GLU A 60 7.11 28.35 3.64
C GLU A 60 6.58 27.76 2.33
N GLY A 61 7.16 28.13 1.19
CA GLY A 61 6.85 27.51 -0.11
C GLY A 61 7.17 26.02 -0.15
N ILE A 62 8.35 25.62 0.35
CA ILE A 62 8.74 24.20 0.47
C ILE A 62 7.76 23.46 1.38
N ARG A 63 7.36 24.07 2.50
CA ARG A 63 6.41 23.47 3.45
C ARG A 63 5.04 23.23 2.81
N GLY A 64 4.51 24.21 2.09
CA GLY A 64 3.24 24.09 1.35
C GLY A 64 3.30 22.96 0.31
N ASN A 65 4.32 22.96 -0.55
CA ASN A 65 4.49 21.92 -1.57
C ASN A 65 4.67 20.52 -0.95
N THR A 66 5.40 20.43 0.16
CA THR A 66 5.63 19.16 0.88
C THR A 66 4.33 18.65 1.51
N ALA A 67 3.49 19.53 2.06
CA ALA A 67 2.20 19.16 2.63
C ALA A 67 1.25 18.63 1.54
N ASP A 68 1.20 19.28 0.38
CA ASP A 68 0.42 18.81 -0.77
C ASP A 68 0.89 17.44 -1.26
N GLU A 69 2.21 17.24 -1.37
CA GLU A 69 2.78 15.96 -1.78
C GLU A 69 2.52 14.86 -0.72
N ALA A 70 2.58 15.20 0.57
CA ALA A 70 2.26 14.28 1.65
C ALA A 70 0.79 13.83 1.60
N LEU A 71 -0.14 14.73 1.26
CA LEU A 71 -1.54 14.41 1.02
C LEU A 71 -1.70 13.47 -0.18
N ARG A 72 -1.05 13.75 -1.31
CA ARG A 72 -1.08 12.87 -2.50
C ARG A 72 -0.53 11.48 -2.17
N ALA A 73 0.60 11.39 -1.47
CA ALA A 73 1.19 10.13 -1.04
C ALA A 73 0.23 9.32 -0.14
N LYS A 74 -0.45 9.99 0.80
CA LYS A 74 -1.48 9.37 1.66
C LYS A 74 -2.66 8.82 0.85
N HIS A 75 -3.12 9.54 -0.16
CA HIS A 75 -4.19 9.06 -1.05
C HIS A 75 -3.76 7.84 -1.87
N SER A 76 -2.56 7.88 -2.44
CA SER A 76 -1.95 6.76 -3.17
C SER A 76 -1.79 5.51 -2.29
N TYR A 77 -1.32 5.68 -1.06
CA TYR A 77 -1.23 4.60 -0.08
C TYR A 77 -2.61 3.97 0.21
N ARG A 78 -3.63 4.80 0.49
CA ARG A 78 -5.00 4.31 0.74
C ARG A 78 -5.57 3.55 -0.46
N ALA A 79 -5.34 4.03 -1.67
CA ALA A 79 -5.75 3.34 -2.89
C ALA A 79 -5.07 1.97 -3.02
N ALA A 80 -3.75 1.90 -2.82
CA ALA A 80 -2.98 0.66 -2.87
C ALA A 80 -3.47 -0.37 -1.85
N VAL A 81 -3.74 0.06 -0.60
CA VAL A 81 -4.29 -0.81 0.45
C VAL A 81 -5.69 -1.32 0.09
N SER A 82 -6.54 -0.48 -0.47
CA SER A 82 -7.88 -0.88 -0.93
C SER A 82 -7.80 -1.95 -2.03
N HIS A 83 -6.92 -1.75 -3.01
CA HIS A 83 -6.66 -2.74 -4.07
C HIS A 83 -6.14 -4.06 -3.51
N LEU A 84 -5.20 -4.03 -2.57
CA LEU A 84 -4.70 -5.22 -1.89
C LEU A 84 -5.83 -6.01 -1.21
N ARG A 85 -6.72 -5.30 -0.50
CA ARG A 85 -7.87 -5.92 0.19
C ARG A 85 -8.85 -6.55 -0.79
N LEU A 86 -9.14 -5.88 -1.91
CA LEU A 86 -10.01 -6.41 -2.95
C LEU A 86 -9.40 -7.67 -3.59
N ALA A 87 -8.10 -7.65 -3.87
CA ALA A 87 -7.37 -8.81 -4.39
C ALA A 87 -7.33 -9.97 -3.39
N GLY A 88 -7.21 -9.68 -2.09
CA GLY A 88 -7.34 -10.65 -1.00
C GLY A 88 -8.67 -11.38 -1.03
N ARG A 89 -9.79 -10.64 -1.05
CA ARG A 89 -11.14 -11.22 -1.11
C ARG A 89 -11.38 -12.07 -2.36
N ARG A 90 -10.90 -11.62 -3.52
CA ARG A 90 -10.99 -12.40 -4.77
C ARG A 90 -10.22 -13.72 -4.66
N PHE A 91 -9.09 -13.71 -3.99
CA PHE A 91 -8.30 -14.92 -3.75
C PHE A 91 -9.04 -15.91 -2.83
N GLU A 92 -9.61 -15.44 -1.71
CA GLU A 92 -10.39 -16.28 -0.79
C GLU A 92 -11.54 -16.99 -1.52
N ILE A 93 -12.33 -16.26 -2.31
CA ILE A 93 -13.42 -16.84 -3.10
C ILE A 93 -12.90 -17.90 -4.10
N THR A 94 -11.75 -17.63 -4.73
CA THR A 94 -11.17 -18.57 -5.70
C THR A 94 -10.66 -19.85 -5.02
N ASP A 95 -10.06 -19.70 -3.84
CA ASP A 95 -9.53 -20.81 -3.04
C ASP A 95 -10.67 -21.69 -2.49
N GLU A 96 -11.73 -21.06 -1.97
CA GLU A 96 -12.95 -21.75 -1.54
C GLU A 96 -13.56 -22.54 -2.70
N ASN A 97 -13.74 -21.93 -3.88
CA ASN A 97 -14.28 -22.59 -5.06
C ASN A 97 -13.40 -23.75 -5.52
N LEU A 98 -12.07 -23.59 -5.50
CA LEU A 98 -11.14 -24.66 -5.84
C LEU A 98 -11.26 -25.83 -4.86
N SER A 99 -11.40 -25.54 -3.55
CA SER A 99 -11.56 -26.56 -2.52
C SER A 99 -12.88 -27.34 -2.69
N ILE A 100 -13.96 -26.67 -3.08
CA ILE A 100 -15.26 -27.28 -3.38
C ILE A 100 -15.11 -28.21 -4.58
N HIS A 101 -14.54 -27.73 -5.69
CA HIS A 101 -14.33 -28.55 -6.88
C HIS A 101 -13.44 -29.77 -6.61
N GLN A 102 -12.39 -29.64 -5.79
CA GLN A 102 -11.56 -30.78 -5.40
C GLN A 102 -12.34 -31.82 -4.60
N ARG A 103 -13.26 -31.39 -3.72
CA ARG A 103 -14.14 -32.31 -2.97
C ARG A 103 -15.14 -33.00 -3.89
N GLU A 104 -15.76 -32.26 -4.80
CA GLU A 104 -16.69 -32.80 -5.80
C GLU A 104 -16.02 -33.85 -6.69
N GLU A 105 -14.83 -33.56 -7.19
CA GLU A 105 -14.06 -34.50 -8.02
C GLU A 105 -13.65 -35.74 -7.23
N LYS A 106 -13.21 -35.61 -5.97
CA LYS A 106 -12.93 -36.78 -5.11
C LYS A 106 -14.18 -37.65 -4.93
N MET A 107 -15.34 -37.06 -4.67
CA MET A 107 -16.62 -37.79 -4.55
C MET A 107 -17.03 -38.46 -5.87
N ARG A 108 -16.80 -37.80 -7.01
CA ARG A 108 -17.02 -38.38 -8.36
C ARG A 108 -16.12 -39.57 -8.63
N VAL A 109 -14.85 -39.50 -8.25
CA VAL A 109 -13.90 -40.62 -8.40
C VAL A 109 -14.32 -41.80 -7.52
N GLN A 110 -14.62 -41.55 -6.24
CA GLN A 110 -15.05 -42.60 -5.31
C GLN A 110 -16.36 -43.29 -5.74
N SER A 111 -17.33 -42.53 -6.25
CA SER A 111 -18.59 -43.10 -6.75
C SER A 111 -18.39 -43.95 -8.01
N ARG A 112 -17.48 -43.55 -8.92
CA ARG A 112 -17.05 -44.36 -10.08
C ARG A 112 -16.34 -45.65 -9.66
N GLU A 113 -15.46 -45.58 -8.68
CA GLU A 113 -14.77 -46.76 -8.14
C GLU A 113 -15.77 -47.74 -7.49
N ALA A 114 -16.69 -47.25 -6.66
CA ALA A 114 -17.72 -48.06 -6.01
C ALA A 114 -18.64 -48.75 -7.03
N THR A 115 -19.06 -48.04 -8.09
CA THR A 115 -19.86 -48.64 -9.17
C THR A 115 -19.06 -49.68 -9.97
N SER A 116 -17.76 -49.48 -10.17
CA SER A 116 -16.90 -50.46 -10.84
C SER A 116 -16.72 -51.75 -10.03
N LEU A 117 -16.57 -51.63 -8.70
CA LEU A 117 -16.44 -52.75 -7.77
C LEU A 117 -17.74 -53.55 -7.69
N ALA A 118 -18.89 -52.87 -7.57
CA ALA A 118 -20.20 -53.50 -7.58
C ALA A 118 -20.46 -54.28 -8.88
N ARG A 119 -19.99 -53.77 -10.03
CA ARG A 119 -20.13 -54.45 -11.33
C ARG A 119 -19.22 -55.70 -11.43
N LYS A 120 -18.04 -55.68 -10.82
CA LYS A 120 -17.13 -56.84 -10.75
C LYS A 120 -17.67 -57.96 -9.86
N LEU A 121 -18.30 -57.62 -8.74
CA LEU A 121 -18.92 -58.59 -7.81
C LEU A 121 -20.17 -59.28 -8.38
N LYS A 122 -20.84 -58.65 -9.35
CA LYS A 122 -22.10 -59.17 -9.94
C LYS A 122 -21.90 -60.06 -11.18
N ARG A 123 -20.66 -60.28 -11.63
CA ARG A 123 -20.35 -61.26 -12.68
C ARG A 123 -20.09 -62.62 -12.01
N PRO A 124 -20.99 -63.61 -12.13
CA PRO A 124 -20.67 -64.98 -11.74
C PRO A 124 -19.62 -65.52 -12.71
N SER A 125 -18.61 -66.19 -12.15
CA SER A 125 -17.65 -67.05 -12.83
C SER A 125 -18.33 -68.23 -13.49
#